data_AF-A0A7G1PB29-F1
#
_entry.id   AF-A0A7G1PB29-F1
#
_cell.length_a   1.000
_cell.length_b   1.000
_cell.length_c   1.000
_cell.angle_alpha   90.00
_cell.angle_beta   90.00
_cell.angle_gamma   90.00
#
_symmetry.space_group_name_H-M   'P 1'
#
loop_
_entity.id
_entity.type
_entity.pdbx_description
1 polymer ?
#
loop_
_entity_poly.entity_id
_entity_poly.type
_entity_poly.pdbx_seq_one_letter_code
_entity_poly.pdbx_strand_id
1 'polypeptide(L)'
;MAKELTLSDRAQLDSVNEIKATGEFDVHFEQRPTTFPMSWFDPLSDRKAEWVGVILSQKLQECALTFTSFSCYWNSRDTELDLSGEFHLPHLFRSLMGNPPECNDLASERERKLLSQLRLIDAAPRRATGEATFIRIEAHKENLELWHQDRYLYDGENNSQGFIKMELDLCGYLTMLRITKGTFGWQHLFADTLLRHEDFRHHVASIKNMLDVFPDTFPAYDYSDLRARLEARL
;
A
#
# COMPACT_ATOMS: atom_id res chain seq x y z
N MET A 1 -29.25 -2.10 10.94
CA MET A 1 -28.54 -0.87 11.34
C MET A 1 -27.35 -0.71 10.43
N ALA A 2 -27.19 0.44 9.76
CA ALA A 2 -25.93 0.74 9.08
C ALA A 2 -24.84 0.81 10.16
N LYS A 3 -23.75 0.06 10.00
CA LYS A 3 -22.62 0.11 10.92
C LYS A 3 -21.97 1.49 10.80
N GLU A 4 -21.72 2.15 11.92
CA GLU A 4 -21.03 3.44 11.92
C GLU A 4 -19.59 3.26 11.43
N LEU A 5 -19.16 4.10 10.49
CA LEU A 5 -17.79 4.09 9.97
C LEU A 5 -16.81 4.50 11.08
N THR A 6 -15.60 3.96 11.06
CA THR A 6 -14.51 4.45 11.91
C THR A 6 -13.95 5.78 11.37
N LEU A 7 -13.07 6.44 12.14
CA LEU A 7 -12.34 7.62 11.64
C LEU A 7 -11.44 7.27 10.44
N SER A 8 -10.78 6.10 10.47
CA SER A 8 -9.95 5.63 9.35
C SER A 8 -10.79 5.36 8.09
N ASP A 9 -11.95 4.71 8.26
CA ASP A 9 -12.88 4.45 7.15
C ASP A 9 -13.37 5.75 6.50
N ARG A 10 -13.77 6.74 7.32
CA ARG A 10 -14.19 8.06 6.84
C ARG A 10 -13.06 8.76 6.09
N ALA A 11 -11.87 8.84 6.68
CA ALA A 11 -10.73 9.49 6.05
C ALA A 11 -10.38 8.87 4.69
N GLN A 12 -10.43 7.54 4.57
CA GLN A 12 -10.15 6.87 3.31
C GLN A 12 -11.25 7.09 2.27
N LEU A 13 -12.52 7.07 2.68
CA LEU A 13 -13.66 7.37 1.81
C LEU A 13 -13.64 8.82 1.32
N ASP A 14 -13.35 9.77 2.21
CA ASP A 14 -13.24 11.19 1.89
C ASP A 14 -12.14 11.43 0.87
N SER A 15 -10.99 10.79 1.02
CA SER A 15 -9.90 10.86 0.04
C SER A 15 -10.31 10.40 -1.37
N VAL A 16 -11.19 9.40 -1.51
CA VAL A 16 -11.71 8.98 -2.82
C VAL A 16 -12.75 9.97 -3.35
N ASN A 17 -13.57 10.52 -2.46
CA ASN A 17 -14.57 11.52 -2.82
C ASN A 17 -13.91 12.82 -3.30
N GLU A 18 -12.76 13.20 -2.72
CA GLU A 18 -11.93 14.31 -3.20
C GLU A 18 -11.54 14.11 -4.67
N ILE A 19 -11.01 12.94 -5.05
CA ILE A 19 -10.63 12.65 -6.45
C ILE A 19 -11.85 12.83 -7.37
N LYS A 20 -13.00 12.27 -6.99
CA LYS A 20 -14.24 12.37 -7.78
C LYS A 20 -14.75 13.81 -7.91
N ALA A 21 -14.62 14.62 -6.86
CA ALA A 21 -15.16 15.97 -6.81
C ALA A 21 -14.47 16.93 -7.78
N THR A 22 -13.22 16.68 -8.13
CA THR A 22 -12.46 17.50 -9.09
C THR A 22 -13.08 17.49 -10.49
N GLY A 23 -13.64 16.35 -10.92
CA GLY A 23 -14.04 16.12 -12.30
C GLY A 23 -12.88 16.02 -13.30
N GLU A 24 -11.63 16.05 -12.84
CA GLU A 24 -10.41 15.99 -13.66
C GLU A 24 -9.96 14.54 -13.94
N PHE A 25 -10.46 13.59 -13.16
CA PHE A 25 -10.09 12.18 -13.24
C PHE A 25 -11.30 11.30 -13.59
N ASP A 26 -11.07 10.25 -14.36
CA ASP A 26 -11.99 9.12 -14.46
C ASP A 26 -11.73 8.19 -13.28
N VAL A 27 -12.77 7.91 -12.50
CA VAL A 27 -12.65 7.19 -11.23
C VAL A 27 -13.54 5.96 -11.21
N HIS A 28 -12.92 4.80 -11.02
CA HIS A 28 -13.57 3.53 -10.75
C HIS A 28 -13.37 3.16 -9.29
N PHE A 29 -14.41 3.33 -8.49
CA PHE A 29 -14.39 3.05 -7.06
C PHE A 29 -15.33 1.90 -6.70
N GLU A 30 -14.81 0.94 -5.93
CA GLU A 30 -15.58 -0.16 -5.38
C GLU A 30 -15.32 -0.31 -3.88
N GLN A 31 -16.39 -0.34 -3.10
CA GLN A 31 -16.37 -0.60 -1.67
C GLN A 31 -17.30 -1.77 -1.37
N ARG A 32 -16.79 -2.79 -0.68
CA ARG A 32 -17.63 -3.86 -0.12
C ARG A 32 -18.07 -3.51 1.31
N PRO A 33 -19.18 -4.09 1.81
CA PRO A 33 -19.75 -3.73 3.11
C PRO A 33 -18.74 -3.79 4.24
N THR A 34 -18.94 -2.94 5.24
CA THR A 34 -18.21 -2.98 6.50
C THR A 34 -18.43 -4.32 7.20
N THR A 35 -17.35 -4.96 7.64
CA THR A 35 -17.34 -6.15 8.47
C THR A 35 -17.05 -5.77 9.93
N PHE A 36 -16.63 -6.72 10.76
CA PHE A 36 -16.14 -6.47 12.11
C PHE A 36 -14.84 -5.64 12.08
N PRO A 37 -14.64 -4.66 12.98
CA PRO A 37 -13.33 -4.06 13.20
C PRO A 37 -12.38 -5.08 13.84
N MET A 38 -11.08 -4.85 13.68
CA MET A 38 -10.02 -5.70 14.23
C MET A 38 -10.04 -5.75 15.77
N SER A 39 -10.63 -4.76 16.43
CA SER A 39 -10.71 -4.68 17.89
C SER A 39 -11.83 -5.52 18.52
N TRP A 40 -12.74 -6.11 17.74
CA TRP A 40 -13.89 -6.85 18.28
C TRP A 40 -13.59 -8.31 18.65
N PHE A 41 -12.45 -8.84 18.23
CA PHE A 41 -12.05 -10.22 18.48
C PHE A 41 -10.53 -10.30 18.41
N ASP A 42 -9.94 -11.40 18.90
CA ASP A 42 -8.53 -11.66 18.69
C ASP A 42 -8.34 -12.31 17.30
N PRO A 43 -7.87 -11.57 16.28
CA PRO A 43 -7.65 -12.12 14.94
C PRO A 43 -6.55 -13.17 14.89
N LEU A 44 -5.76 -13.32 15.96
CA LEU A 44 -4.72 -14.34 16.09
C LEU A 44 -5.23 -15.59 16.83
N SER A 45 -6.52 -15.63 17.20
CA SER A 45 -7.11 -16.74 17.97
C SER A 45 -7.14 -18.07 17.24
N ASP A 46 -6.93 -18.07 15.93
CA ASP A 46 -6.90 -19.29 15.09
C ASP A 46 -5.66 -20.16 15.35
N ARG A 47 -4.78 -19.77 16.29
CA ARG A 47 -3.64 -20.57 16.82
C ARG A 47 -2.73 -21.17 15.76
N LYS A 48 -2.53 -20.48 14.64
CA LYS A 48 -1.49 -20.87 13.68
C LYS A 48 -0.13 -20.82 14.36
N ALA A 49 0.71 -21.84 14.12
CA ALA A 49 2.01 -21.94 14.79
C ALA A 49 2.91 -20.73 14.46
N GLU A 50 2.79 -20.19 13.25
CA GLU A 50 3.51 -18.99 12.81
C GLU A 50 3.04 -17.69 13.48
N TRP A 51 1.93 -17.69 14.21
CA TRP A 51 1.39 -16.50 14.87
C TRP A 51 1.74 -16.40 16.36
N VAL A 52 2.45 -17.40 16.89
CA VAL A 52 2.89 -17.40 18.29
C VAL A 52 3.73 -16.14 18.55
N GLY A 53 3.25 -15.32 19.49
CA GLY A 53 3.93 -14.09 19.91
C GLY A 53 3.72 -12.88 19.00
N VAL A 54 2.93 -12.98 17.92
CA VAL A 54 2.56 -11.82 17.09
C VAL A 54 1.71 -10.84 17.90
N ILE A 55 1.99 -9.55 17.76
CA ILE A 55 1.27 -8.49 18.47
C ILE A 55 0.61 -7.59 17.43
N LEU A 56 -0.71 -7.43 17.52
CA LEU A 56 -1.44 -6.41 16.78
C LEU A 56 -1.71 -5.24 17.73
N SER A 57 -0.86 -4.21 17.66
CA SER A 57 -0.97 -3.04 18.53
C SER A 57 -2.33 -2.35 18.39
N GLN A 58 -2.79 -1.69 19.46
CA GLN A 58 -4.03 -0.93 19.44
C GLN A 58 -4.05 0.10 18.30
N LYS A 59 -2.92 0.79 18.08
CA LYS A 59 -2.75 1.75 16.97
C LYS A 59 -3.02 1.11 15.61
N LEU A 60 -2.48 -0.08 15.37
CA LEU A 60 -2.73 -0.83 14.13
C LEU A 60 -4.21 -1.20 13.99
N GLN A 61 -4.86 -1.64 15.07
CA GLN A 61 -6.29 -1.98 15.07
C GLN A 61 -7.19 -0.76 14.81
N GLU A 62 -6.82 0.42 15.31
CA GLU A 62 -7.56 1.66 15.11
C GLU A 62 -7.45 2.21 13.68
N CYS A 63 -6.30 2.02 13.03
CA CYS A 63 -6.10 2.44 11.64
C CYS A 63 -6.66 1.44 10.62
N ALA A 64 -6.76 0.16 10.96
CA ALA A 64 -7.26 -0.87 10.04
C ALA A 64 -8.68 -0.56 9.58
N LEU A 65 -8.89 -0.59 8.25
CA LEU A 65 -10.20 -0.36 7.66
C LEU A 65 -11.17 -1.49 7.99
N THR A 66 -12.44 -1.14 8.22
CA THR A 66 -13.50 -2.11 8.52
C THR A 66 -14.19 -2.62 7.27
N PHE A 67 -13.89 -2.08 6.09
CA PHE A 67 -14.43 -2.57 4.82
C PHE A 67 -13.96 -3.99 4.52
N THR A 68 -14.85 -4.81 3.96
CA THR A 68 -14.46 -6.14 3.45
C THR A 68 -13.38 -6.02 2.37
N SER A 69 -13.52 -5.02 1.51
CA SER A 69 -12.51 -4.55 0.57
C SER A 69 -12.81 -3.10 0.20
N PHE A 70 -11.77 -2.33 -0.09
CA PHE A 70 -11.84 -0.93 -0.49
C PHE A 70 -10.84 -0.69 -1.62
N SER A 71 -11.32 -0.36 -2.82
CA SER A 71 -10.47 -0.24 -3.99
C SER A 71 -10.85 0.95 -4.86
N CYS A 72 -9.84 1.58 -5.42
CA CYS A 72 -9.99 2.69 -6.35
C CYS A 72 -8.97 2.51 -7.47
N TYR A 73 -9.41 2.71 -8.70
CA TYR A 73 -8.56 2.94 -9.85
C TYR A 73 -8.98 4.28 -10.45
N TRP A 74 -8.02 5.10 -10.84
CA TRP A 74 -8.30 6.36 -11.49
C TRP A 74 -7.22 6.73 -12.50
N ASN A 75 -7.60 7.54 -13.48
CA ASN A 75 -6.70 8.10 -14.48
C ASN A 75 -7.06 9.56 -14.76
N SER A 76 -6.04 10.36 -15.07
CA SER A 76 -6.22 11.70 -15.64
C SER A 76 -7.12 11.63 -16.88
N ARG A 77 -8.00 12.62 -17.04
CA ARG A 77 -8.75 12.85 -18.27
C ARG A 77 -7.94 13.59 -19.32
N ASP A 78 -6.91 14.33 -18.90
CA ASP A 78 -5.91 14.87 -19.81
C ASP A 78 -5.03 13.72 -20.30
N THR A 79 -5.13 13.43 -21.60
CA THR A 79 -4.42 12.32 -22.25
C THR A 79 -2.94 12.57 -22.45
N GLU A 80 -2.50 13.83 -22.36
CA GLU A 80 -1.07 14.19 -22.43
C GLU A 80 -0.39 14.06 -21.06
N LEU A 81 -1.19 13.97 -19.99
CA LEU A 81 -0.72 13.78 -18.63
C LEU A 81 -0.75 12.30 -18.23
N ASP A 82 0.42 11.65 -18.23
CA ASP A 82 0.57 10.29 -17.70
C ASP A 82 0.50 10.29 -16.17
N LEU A 83 -0.72 10.40 -15.64
CA LEU A 83 -1.02 10.42 -14.21
C LEU A 83 -2.22 9.51 -13.93
N SER A 84 -1.96 8.44 -13.19
CA SER A 84 -2.95 7.45 -12.79
C SER A 84 -2.55 6.80 -11.48
N GLY A 85 -3.51 6.16 -10.83
CA GLY A 85 -3.26 5.47 -9.58
C GLY A 85 -4.25 4.34 -9.35
N GLU A 86 -3.82 3.39 -8.53
CA GLU A 86 -4.64 2.25 -8.16
C GLU A 86 -4.27 1.74 -6.76
N PHE A 87 -5.29 1.30 -6.03
CA PHE A 87 -5.11 0.50 -4.82
C PHE A 87 -6.28 -0.47 -4.65
N HIS A 88 -6.01 -1.59 -3.99
CA HIS A 88 -6.97 -2.58 -3.56
C HIS A 88 -6.65 -3.06 -2.15
N LEU A 89 -7.36 -2.51 -1.17
CA LEU A 89 -7.20 -2.81 0.24
C LEU A 89 -8.23 -3.87 0.68
N PRO A 90 -7.87 -5.16 0.78
CA PRO A 90 -8.69 -6.13 1.49
C PRO A 90 -8.76 -5.79 2.99
N HIS A 91 -9.80 -6.30 3.67
CA HIS A 91 -9.85 -6.23 5.13
C HIS A 91 -8.59 -6.86 5.75
N LEU A 92 -7.97 -6.20 6.74
CA LEU A 92 -6.69 -6.64 7.30
C LEU A 92 -6.73 -8.09 7.83
N PHE A 93 -7.81 -8.50 8.49
CA PHE A 93 -7.96 -9.91 8.90
C PHE A 93 -7.86 -10.89 7.72
N ARG A 94 -8.43 -10.55 6.56
CA ARG A 94 -8.34 -11.39 5.35
C ARG A 94 -6.92 -11.43 4.81
N SER A 95 -6.21 -10.30 4.84
CA SER A 95 -4.78 -10.24 4.52
C SER A 95 -3.98 -11.17 5.42
N LEU A 96 -4.14 -11.06 6.74
CA LEU A 96 -3.40 -11.88 7.72
C LEU A 96 -3.67 -13.38 7.51
N MET A 97 -4.91 -13.74 7.21
CA MET A 97 -5.31 -15.12 6.91
C MET A 97 -4.89 -15.62 5.53
N GLY A 98 -4.50 -14.72 4.63
CA GLY A 98 -4.05 -15.04 3.29
C GLY A 98 -2.77 -15.88 3.26
N ASN A 99 -2.47 -16.41 2.07
CA ASN A 99 -1.22 -17.11 1.85
C ASN A 99 -0.06 -16.11 1.73
N PRO A 100 1.17 -16.52 2.10
CA PRO A 100 2.36 -15.77 1.71
C PRO A 100 2.49 -15.69 0.19
N PRO A 101 3.21 -14.69 -0.35
CA PRO A 101 3.56 -14.65 -1.76
C PRO A 101 4.33 -15.91 -2.17
N GLU A 102 4.17 -16.30 -3.43
CA GLU A 102 4.92 -17.41 -4.02
C GLU A 102 6.41 -17.12 -3.99
N CYS A 103 7.20 -18.18 -3.86
CA CYS A 103 8.64 -18.10 -3.76
C CYS A 103 9.25 -18.97 -4.86
N ASN A 104 10.11 -18.37 -5.68
CA ASN A 104 10.77 -19.08 -6.78
C ASN A 104 11.70 -20.21 -6.26
N ASP A 105 12.01 -21.16 -7.13
CA ASP A 105 12.83 -22.33 -6.79
C ASP A 105 14.29 -21.99 -6.47
N LEU A 106 14.76 -20.83 -6.90
CA LEU A 106 16.14 -20.36 -6.70
C LEU A 106 16.31 -19.46 -5.47
N ALA A 107 15.21 -19.17 -4.75
CA ALA A 107 15.23 -18.25 -3.63
C ALA A 107 16.07 -18.80 -2.48
N SER A 108 16.89 -17.91 -1.91
CA SER A 108 17.70 -18.23 -0.73
C SER A 108 16.82 -18.61 0.47
N GLU A 109 17.36 -19.36 1.44
CA GLU A 109 16.65 -19.66 2.69
C GLU A 109 16.20 -18.40 3.43
N ARG A 110 17.03 -17.34 3.38
CA ARG A 110 16.72 -16.03 3.97
C ARG A 110 15.48 -15.41 3.33
N GLU A 111 15.39 -15.46 2.01
CA GLU A 111 14.25 -14.94 1.27
C GLU A 111 13.00 -15.79 1.49
N ARG A 112 13.11 -17.12 1.42
CA ARG A 112 12.00 -18.04 1.77
C ARG A 112 11.43 -17.75 3.15
N LYS A 113 12.32 -17.53 4.13
CA LYS A 113 11.92 -17.16 5.49
C LYS A 113 11.20 -15.81 5.53
N LEU A 114 11.70 -14.80 4.81
CA LEU A 114 11.03 -13.49 4.72
C LEU A 114 9.64 -13.64 4.10
N LEU A 115 9.52 -14.26 2.92
CA LEU A 115 8.26 -14.37 2.18
C LEU A 115 7.20 -15.14 2.94
N SER A 116 7.56 -16.20 3.67
CA SER A 116 6.60 -16.95 4.50
C SER A 116 5.91 -16.09 5.57
N GLN A 117 6.52 -14.96 5.95
CA GLN A 117 6.01 -14.00 6.92
C GLN A 117 5.18 -12.87 6.29
N LEU A 118 5.20 -12.70 4.96
CA LEU A 118 4.51 -11.60 4.28
C LEU A 118 3.03 -11.92 4.03
N ARG A 119 2.17 -10.91 4.10
CA ARG A 119 0.73 -10.99 3.81
C ARG A 119 0.30 -9.77 3.00
N LEU A 120 -0.36 -10.00 1.87
CA LEU A 120 -0.78 -8.94 0.95
C LEU A 120 -1.78 -7.99 1.60
N ILE A 121 -1.50 -6.68 1.59
CA ILE A 121 -2.42 -5.63 2.10
C ILE A 121 -2.84 -4.61 1.03
N ASP A 122 -2.09 -4.50 -0.07
CA ASP A 122 -2.46 -3.66 -1.21
C ASP A 122 -1.87 -4.21 -2.51
N ALA A 123 -2.55 -4.01 -3.63
CA ALA A 123 -2.11 -4.33 -4.98
C ALA A 123 -2.85 -3.47 -6.02
N ALA A 124 -2.34 -3.46 -7.25
CA ALA A 124 -2.97 -2.83 -8.41
C ALA A 124 -3.46 -3.87 -9.45
N PRO A 125 -4.53 -4.64 -9.16
CA PRO A 125 -4.94 -5.76 -10.01
C PRO A 125 -5.48 -5.36 -11.40
N ARG A 126 -6.05 -4.16 -11.58
CA ARG A 126 -6.61 -3.72 -12.87
C ARG A 126 -5.51 -3.35 -13.85
N ARG A 127 -4.51 -2.57 -13.43
CA ARG A 127 -3.34 -2.26 -14.28
C ARG A 127 -2.34 -3.40 -14.35
N ALA A 128 -2.39 -4.32 -13.38
CA ALA A 128 -1.50 -5.49 -13.31
C ALA A 128 -0.02 -5.08 -13.41
N THR A 129 0.38 -4.02 -12.69
CA THR A 129 1.74 -3.49 -12.75
C THR A 129 2.80 -4.44 -12.20
N GLY A 130 2.36 -5.43 -11.41
CA GLY A 130 3.24 -6.31 -10.64
C GLY A 130 3.63 -5.72 -9.28
N GLU A 131 3.11 -4.53 -8.94
CA GLU A 131 3.33 -3.90 -7.65
C GLU A 131 2.35 -4.40 -6.59
N ALA A 132 2.88 -4.62 -5.39
CA ALA A 132 2.11 -5.01 -4.23
C ALA A 132 2.74 -4.51 -2.93
N THR A 133 1.93 -4.37 -1.90
CA THR A 133 2.40 -4.07 -0.54
C THR A 133 1.97 -5.16 0.41
N PHE A 134 2.87 -5.55 1.30
CA PHE A 134 2.72 -6.63 2.25
C PHE A 134 2.97 -6.15 3.67
N ILE A 135 2.24 -6.71 4.63
CA ILE A 135 2.58 -6.65 6.05
C ILE A 135 3.36 -7.90 6.44
N ARG A 136 4.42 -7.71 7.23
CA ARG A 136 5.22 -8.80 7.76
C ARG A 136 4.70 -9.22 9.13
N ILE A 137 4.26 -10.47 9.24
CA ILE A 137 3.87 -11.10 10.50
C ILE A 137 5.14 -11.56 11.22
N GLU A 138 5.55 -10.81 12.23
CA GLU A 138 6.74 -11.08 13.03
C GLU A 138 6.39 -11.11 14.52
N ALA A 139 6.89 -12.11 15.24
CA ALA A 139 6.66 -12.28 16.66
C ALA A 139 7.37 -11.17 17.48
N HIS A 140 6.74 -10.80 18.58
CA HIS A 140 7.27 -9.91 19.62
C HIS A 140 7.60 -8.48 19.15
N LYS A 141 7.02 -8.04 18.03
CA LYS A 141 7.08 -6.65 17.56
C LYS A 141 5.70 -6.01 17.57
N GLU A 142 5.59 -4.84 18.21
CA GLU A 142 4.34 -4.05 18.22
C GLU A 142 4.11 -3.32 16.89
N ASN A 143 5.19 -2.89 16.24
CA ASN A 143 5.16 -2.23 14.94
C ASN A 143 5.58 -3.23 13.86
N LEU A 144 4.58 -3.78 13.18
CA LEU A 144 4.80 -4.69 12.06
C LEU A 144 5.38 -3.92 10.86
N GLU A 145 6.33 -4.55 10.18
CA GLU A 145 7.00 -3.97 9.01
C GLU A 145 6.11 -4.07 7.78
N LEU A 146 6.14 -3.03 6.94
CA LEU A 146 5.60 -3.10 5.59
C LEU A 146 6.72 -3.34 4.58
N TRP A 147 6.39 -4.08 3.53
CA TRP A 147 7.29 -4.44 2.45
C TRP A 147 6.60 -4.19 1.11
N HIS A 148 7.29 -3.56 0.19
CA HIS A 148 6.83 -3.33 -1.17
C HIS A 148 7.48 -4.33 -2.12
N GLN A 149 6.72 -4.84 -3.06
CA GLN A 149 7.21 -5.63 -4.17
C GLN A 149 7.07 -4.84 -5.46
N ASP A 150 8.14 -4.82 -6.25
CA ASP A 150 8.14 -4.33 -7.62
C ASP A 150 9.03 -5.24 -8.48
N ARG A 151 8.60 -5.57 -9.69
CA ARG A 151 9.38 -6.36 -10.65
C ARG A 151 10.71 -5.71 -10.99
N TYR A 152 10.80 -4.38 -10.95
CA TYR A 152 12.03 -3.63 -11.25
C TYR A 152 13.07 -3.71 -10.13
N LEU A 153 12.69 -4.28 -8.98
CA LEU A 153 13.62 -4.59 -7.88
C LEU A 153 14.18 -6.01 -7.97
N TYR A 154 13.82 -6.79 -9.00
CA TYR A 154 14.35 -8.12 -9.19
C TYR A 154 15.88 -8.08 -9.34
N ASP A 155 16.56 -8.93 -8.56
CA ASP A 155 18.02 -9.08 -8.60
C ASP A 155 18.35 -10.51 -9.01
N GLY A 156 18.76 -10.67 -10.27
CA GLY A 156 19.12 -11.97 -10.84
C GLY A 156 20.41 -12.56 -10.28
N GLU A 157 21.31 -11.75 -9.73
CA GLU A 157 22.55 -12.26 -9.13
C GLU A 157 22.27 -12.92 -7.78
N ASN A 158 21.38 -12.33 -6.99
CA ASN A 158 20.97 -12.84 -5.67
C ASN A 158 19.66 -13.65 -5.69
N ASN A 159 19.06 -13.85 -6.87
CA ASN A 159 17.74 -14.47 -7.08
C ASN A 159 16.60 -13.84 -6.27
N SER A 160 16.71 -12.55 -5.96
CA SER A 160 15.72 -11.85 -5.14
C SER A 160 14.49 -11.45 -5.95
N GLN A 161 13.29 -11.65 -5.41
CA GLN A 161 12.01 -11.39 -6.07
C GLN A 161 11.52 -9.94 -5.94
N GLY A 162 12.44 -9.01 -5.62
CA GLY A 162 12.14 -7.58 -5.62
C GLY A 162 11.31 -7.08 -4.44
N PHE A 163 11.48 -7.70 -3.26
CA PHE A 163 10.86 -7.23 -2.02
C PHE A 163 11.78 -6.27 -1.27
N ILE A 164 11.28 -5.09 -0.93
CA ILE A 164 12.02 -4.09 -0.15
C ILE A 164 11.20 -3.58 1.04
N LYS A 165 11.87 -3.40 2.17
CA LYS A 165 11.24 -2.86 3.39
C LYS A 165 10.88 -1.39 3.20
N MET A 166 9.70 -1.01 3.69
CA MET A 166 9.25 0.38 3.71
C MET A 166 9.49 1.05 5.06
N GLU A 167 9.68 2.36 5.03
CA GLU A 167 9.77 3.29 6.16
C GLU A 167 8.37 3.72 6.65
N LEU A 168 7.39 2.82 6.59
CA LEU A 168 6.00 3.07 6.98
C LEU A 168 5.46 1.92 7.84
N ASP A 169 4.63 2.28 8.83
CA ASP A 169 3.68 1.36 9.46
C ASP A 169 2.33 1.41 8.72
N LEU A 170 1.37 0.57 9.11
CA LEU A 170 0.05 0.53 8.46
C LEU A 170 -0.68 1.89 8.50
N CYS A 171 -0.59 2.63 9.60
CA CYS A 171 -1.24 3.93 9.73
C CYS A 171 -0.60 4.97 8.80
N GLY A 172 0.73 4.98 8.75
CA GLY A 172 1.52 5.80 7.85
C GLY A 172 1.21 5.47 6.40
N TYR A 173 1.11 4.20 6.05
CA TYR A 173 0.74 3.73 4.72
C TYR A 173 -0.63 4.23 4.29
N LEU A 174 -1.67 4.03 5.11
CA LEU A 174 -3.01 4.53 4.78
C LEU A 174 -3.05 6.06 4.70
N THR A 175 -2.22 6.75 5.48
CA THR A 175 -2.10 8.21 5.39
C THR A 175 -1.45 8.64 4.08
N MET A 176 -0.32 8.06 3.71
CA MET A 176 0.35 8.36 2.45
C MET A 176 -0.48 7.96 1.24
N LEU A 177 -1.25 6.87 1.31
CA LEU A 177 -2.19 6.48 0.27
C LEU A 177 -3.25 7.57 0.02
N ARG A 178 -3.70 8.28 1.06
CA ARG A 178 -4.62 9.43 0.91
C ARG A 178 -3.94 10.66 0.31
N ILE A 179 -2.68 10.93 0.65
CA ILE A 179 -1.95 12.09 0.11
C ILE A 179 -1.60 11.89 -1.36
N THR A 180 -1.11 10.69 -1.67
CA THR A 180 -0.65 10.28 -3.01
C THR A 180 -1.77 9.76 -3.89
N LYS A 181 -2.98 9.58 -3.34
CA LYS A 181 -4.15 9.00 -4.01
C LYS A 181 -3.88 7.61 -4.63
N GLY A 182 -2.78 6.94 -4.27
CA GLY A 182 -2.36 5.69 -4.90
C GLY A 182 -1.69 5.85 -6.28
N THR A 183 -1.14 7.03 -6.60
CA THR A 183 -0.34 7.25 -7.81
C THR A 183 0.76 6.20 -7.96
N PHE A 184 0.89 5.57 -9.12
CA PHE A 184 1.89 4.51 -9.32
C PHE A 184 3.32 4.90 -8.91
N GLY A 185 4.01 3.96 -8.26
CA GLY A 185 5.38 4.12 -7.81
C GLY A 185 5.58 4.94 -6.52
N TRP A 186 4.54 5.53 -5.93
CA TRP A 186 4.67 6.35 -4.71
C TRP A 186 5.36 5.63 -3.54
N GLN A 187 5.20 4.30 -3.46
CA GLN A 187 5.77 3.44 -2.43
C GLN A 187 7.31 3.52 -2.42
N HIS A 188 7.94 3.75 -3.58
CA HIS A 188 9.39 3.90 -3.69
C HIS A 188 9.92 5.09 -2.92
N LEU A 189 9.12 6.15 -2.69
CA LEU A 189 9.49 7.30 -1.85
C LEU A 189 9.68 6.94 -0.36
N PHE A 190 9.24 5.75 0.03
CA PHE A 190 9.34 5.23 1.39
C PHE A 190 10.14 3.93 1.46
N ALA A 191 10.87 3.58 0.41
CA ALA A 191 11.79 2.44 0.41
C ALA A 191 13.22 2.93 0.10
N ASP A 192 14.22 2.14 0.44
CA ASP A 192 15.62 2.41 0.11
C ASP A 192 15.89 2.03 -1.36
N THR A 193 15.25 2.75 -2.29
CA THR A 193 15.36 2.52 -3.73
C THR A 193 16.04 3.70 -4.42
N LEU A 194 16.96 3.36 -5.35
CA LEU A 194 17.61 4.34 -6.22
C LEU A 194 16.82 4.45 -7.52
N LEU A 195 16.01 5.50 -7.63
CA LEU A 195 15.08 5.72 -8.74
C LEU A 195 15.73 6.25 -10.03
N ARG A 196 17.05 6.46 -10.02
CA ARG A 196 17.83 6.90 -11.19
C ARG A 196 17.99 5.84 -12.28
N HIS A 197 17.71 4.57 -12.00
CA HIS A 197 17.80 3.51 -13.00
C HIS A 197 16.72 3.68 -14.07
N GLU A 198 17.03 3.38 -15.34
CA GLU A 198 16.11 3.58 -16.46
C GLU A 198 14.79 2.81 -16.31
N ASP A 199 14.83 1.66 -15.62
CA ASP A 199 13.65 0.85 -15.33
C ASP A 199 12.59 1.59 -14.51
N PHE A 200 12.99 2.56 -13.68
CA PHE A 200 12.09 3.37 -12.86
C PHE A 200 11.57 4.63 -13.55
N ARG A 201 11.92 4.88 -14.83
CA ARG A 201 11.53 6.11 -15.56
C ARG A 201 10.03 6.41 -15.49
N HIS A 202 9.19 5.39 -15.55
CA HIS A 202 7.73 5.53 -15.53
C HIS A 202 7.23 5.92 -14.14
N HIS A 203 7.78 5.29 -13.10
CA HIS A 203 7.46 5.64 -11.71
C HIS A 203 7.91 7.07 -11.39
N VAL A 204 9.12 7.45 -11.79
CA VAL A 204 9.63 8.81 -11.60
C VAL A 204 8.76 9.83 -12.34
N ALA A 205 8.36 9.55 -13.57
CA ALA A 205 7.46 10.43 -14.32
C ALA A 205 6.10 10.57 -13.63
N SER A 206 5.50 9.46 -13.19
CA SER A 206 4.20 9.48 -12.50
C SER A 206 4.26 10.26 -11.17
N ILE A 207 5.31 10.05 -10.37
CA ILE A 207 5.52 10.79 -9.12
C ILE A 207 5.74 12.28 -9.38
N LYS A 208 6.52 12.65 -10.40
CA LYS A 208 6.72 14.06 -10.78
C LYS A 208 5.41 14.72 -11.20
N ASN A 209 4.67 14.08 -12.10
CA ASN A 209 3.35 14.55 -12.55
C ASN A 209 2.39 14.73 -11.36
N MET A 210 2.37 13.78 -10.42
CA MET A 210 1.59 13.89 -9.18
C MET A 210 2.03 15.10 -8.35
N LEU A 211 3.33 15.28 -8.13
CA LEU A 211 3.85 16.40 -7.33
C LEU A 211 3.64 17.75 -8.01
N ASP A 212 3.50 17.80 -9.33
CA ASP A 212 3.24 19.02 -10.07
C ASP A 212 1.74 19.39 -10.07
N VAL A 213 0.85 18.40 -10.13
CA VAL A 213 -0.61 18.60 -10.24
C VAL A 213 -1.30 18.65 -8.87
N PHE A 214 -0.96 17.73 -7.96
CA PHE A 214 -1.73 17.55 -6.73
C PHE A 214 -1.71 18.73 -5.76
N PRO A 215 -0.65 19.56 -5.65
CA PRO A 215 -0.70 20.74 -4.79
C PRO A 215 -1.83 21.71 -5.15
N ASP A 216 -2.15 21.84 -6.44
CA ASP A 216 -3.23 22.71 -6.91
C ASP A 216 -4.59 22.00 -6.83
N THR A 217 -4.64 20.71 -7.19
CA THR A 217 -5.89 19.93 -7.20
C THR A 217 -6.35 19.52 -5.80
N PHE A 218 -5.42 19.24 -4.88
CA PHE A 218 -5.66 18.79 -3.50
C PHE A 218 -4.85 19.62 -2.48
N PRO A 219 -5.12 20.93 -2.36
CA PRO A 219 -4.28 21.86 -1.57
C PRO A 219 -4.32 21.64 -0.06
N ALA A 220 -5.17 20.73 0.44
CA ALA A 220 -5.27 20.41 1.85
C ALA A 220 -4.08 19.58 2.38
N TYR A 221 -3.26 19.01 1.50
CA TYR A 221 -2.12 18.17 1.87
C TYR A 221 -0.79 18.90 1.67
N ASP A 222 0.19 18.58 2.53
CA ASP A 222 1.56 19.02 2.36
C ASP A 222 2.36 17.97 1.55
N TYR A 223 2.92 18.41 0.42
CA TYR A 223 3.71 17.59 -0.50
C TYR A 223 5.22 17.77 -0.32
N SER A 224 5.68 18.61 0.63
CA SER A 224 7.09 18.95 0.81
C SER A 224 7.97 17.73 1.13
N ASP A 225 7.53 16.86 2.04
CA ASP A 225 8.27 15.62 2.38
C ASP A 225 8.38 14.67 1.18
N LEU A 226 7.31 14.56 0.37
CA LEU A 226 7.33 13.72 -0.83
C LEU A 226 8.31 14.26 -1.88
N ARG A 227 8.42 15.59 -2.05
CA ARG A 227 9.43 16.21 -2.91
C ARG A 227 10.84 15.92 -2.41
N ALA A 228 11.11 16.13 -1.13
CA ALA A 228 12.42 15.87 -0.53
C ALA A 228 12.82 14.38 -0.67
N ARG A 229 11.86 13.47 -0.48
CA ARG A 229 12.06 12.03 -0.66
C ARG A 229 12.35 11.63 -2.10
N LEU A 230 11.70 12.28 -3.07
CA LEU A 230 11.98 12.06 -4.49
C LEU A 230 13.40 12.54 -4.82
N GLU A 231 13.77 13.75 -4.39
CA GLU A 231 15.10 14.32 -4.60
C GLU A 231 16.21 13.45 -4.02
N ALA A 232 16.01 12.89 -2.82
CA ALA A 232 16.99 12.01 -2.18
C ALA A 232 17.20 10.66 -2.91
N ARG A 233 16.30 10.28 -3.82
CA ARG A 233 16.30 8.98 -4.53
C ARG A 233 16.71 9.07 -5.99
N LEU A 234 16.82 10.27 -6.54
CA LEU A 234 17.36 10.56 -7.87
C LEU A 234 18.89 10.70 -7.80
#